data_AF-A0A8J3WTX9-F1
#
_entry.id   AF-A0A8J3WTX9-F1
#
_cell.length_a   1.000
_cell.length_b   1.000
_cell.length_c   1.000
_cell.angle_alpha   90.00
_cell.angle_beta   90.00
_cell.angle_gamma   90.00
#
_symmetry.space_group_name_H-M   'P 1'
#
loop_
_entity.id
_entity.type
_entity.pdbx_description
1 polymer ?
#
loop_
_entity_poly.entity_id
_entity_poly.type
_entity_poly.pdbx_seq_one_letter_code
_entity_poly.pdbx_strand_id
1 'polypeptide(L)'
;MIPSPAARRPLRTMAAALAITAMTSTGLATVTASAAADPQPAPETDTTASSTIGKQAAKKAARERGRPVRIDELLAEQSTTWAMPDQTLKTELHAGPVRLKHNGTWRDIDTTLIHDGGVLRPKVAKAAVEISAGGAGPFLRLRHGNGKAFGVRWAKTLPAPRIDGDTATFADVIPGGDLVVTALSTGFTHDVVLRKRPTGPLEIRMPLELTGMKLARTAAKGAKRGEGRLELTDEAGALIGELPTRRCGTPRLSSRPTPAGARWSPPRSSKSAASRCWYCARMPASWPTRPCTTRCASIRGPRWR
;
A
#
# COMPACT_ATOMS: atom_id res chain seq x y z
N MET A 1 6.19 -64.85 -50.91
CA MET A 1 5.21 -64.70 -52.01
C MET A 1 5.09 -63.21 -52.36
N ILE A 2 5.63 -62.81 -53.52
CA ILE A 2 5.09 -61.88 -54.54
C ILE A 2 4.16 -60.70 -54.07
N PRO A 3 4.33 -59.42 -54.49
CA PRO A 3 5.55 -58.67 -54.85
C PRO A 3 5.53 -57.16 -54.40
N SER A 4 6.52 -56.36 -54.83
CA SER A 4 6.50 -54.87 -54.92
C SER A 4 5.95 -54.43 -56.32
N PRO A 5 5.99 -53.15 -56.83
CA PRO A 5 6.67 -51.92 -56.36
C PRO A 5 5.98 -50.54 -56.65
N ALA A 6 6.80 -49.46 -56.51
CA ALA A 6 6.73 -48.13 -57.17
C ALA A 6 5.85 -47.05 -56.49
N ALA A 7 6.04 -45.72 -56.58
CA ALA A 7 7.08 -44.81 -57.12
C ALA A 7 6.82 -43.39 -56.50
N ARG A 8 7.68 -42.34 -56.51
CA ARG A 8 9.10 -42.09 -56.88
C ARG A 8 9.59 -40.81 -56.12
N ARG A 9 10.89 -40.50 -56.16
CA ARG A 9 11.51 -39.15 -55.93
C ARG A 9 12.05 -38.63 -57.32
N PRO A 10 12.83 -37.53 -57.51
CA PRO A 10 13.42 -36.56 -56.56
C PRO A 10 13.61 -35.06 -57.00
N LEU A 11 13.94 -34.20 -56.01
CA LEU A 11 14.98 -33.13 -55.95
C LEU A 11 15.22 -32.04 -57.04
N ARG A 12 15.63 -30.84 -56.50
CA ARG A 12 16.62 -29.85 -57.03
C ARG A 12 16.15 -28.93 -58.19
N THR A 13 16.65 -27.70 -58.40
CA THR A 13 17.81 -26.96 -57.81
C THR A 13 17.61 -25.43 -57.84
N MET A 14 18.51 -24.68 -57.18
CA MET A 14 18.70 -23.22 -57.31
C MET A 14 19.13 -22.80 -58.72
N ALA A 15 18.91 -21.52 -59.10
CA ALA A 15 19.97 -20.55 -59.43
C ALA A 15 19.39 -19.21 -59.95
N ALA A 16 20.15 -18.12 -59.80
CA ALA A 16 19.80 -16.79 -60.30
C ALA A 16 20.31 -16.55 -61.73
N ALA A 17 19.69 -15.61 -62.46
CA ALA A 17 20.29 -15.01 -63.64
C ALA A 17 19.85 -13.53 -63.77
N LEU A 18 20.82 -12.67 -64.04
CA LEU A 18 20.64 -11.25 -64.35
C LEU A 18 20.32 -11.12 -65.86
N ALA A 19 19.38 -10.25 -66.24
CA ALA A 19 19.20 -9.85 -67.62
C ALA A 19 18.88 -8.35 -67.71
N ILE A 20 19.73 -7.60 -68.41
CA ILE A 20 19.54 -6.18 -68.70
C ILE A 20 19.05 -6.08 -70.15
N THR A 21 17.85 -5.54 -70.35
CA THR A 21 17.39 -5.10 -71.67
C THR A 21 16.64 -3.80 -71.53
N ALA A 22 17.16 -2.74 -72.14
CA ALA A 22 16.49 -1.44 -72.19
C ALA A 22 15.50 -1.41 -73.35
N MET A 23 14.25 -1.01 -73.08
CA MET A 23 13.33 -0.50 -74.10
C MET A 23 12.51 0.65 -73.52
N THR A 24 12.48 1.74 -74.26
CA THR A 24 11.83 3.02 -73.89
C THR A 24 10.34 2.97 -74.16
N SER A 25 9.53 3.38 -73.18
CA SER A 25 8.16 3.83 -73.43
C SER A 25 7.84 5.07 -72.58
N THR A 26 7.34 6.11 -73.25
CA THR A 26 7.09 7.43 -72.66
C THR A 26 5.77 7.42 -71.90
N GLY A 27 5.82 7.43 -70.57
CA GLY A 27 4.65 7.55 -69.70
C GLY A 27 4.73 8.80 -68.84
N LEU A 28 3.76 9.71 -68.95
CA LEU A 28 3.66 10.86 -68.05
C LEU A 28 3.28 10.40 -66.64
N ALA A 29 4.28 10.23 -65.78
CA ALA A 29 4.07 10.12 -64.34
C ALA A 29 3.97 11.53 -63.74
N THR A 30 2.78 11.89 -63.27
CA THR A 30 2.54 13.13 -62.52
C THR A 30 3.31 13.10 -61.20
N VAL A 31 4.31 13.96 -61.05
CA VAL A 31 4.88 14.28 -59.73
C VAL A 31 3.83 15.08 -58.96
N THR A 32 2.94 14.38 -58.29
CA THR A 32 2.18 14.95 -57.17
C THR A 32 3.03 14.76 -55.92
N ALA A 33 3.33 15.87 -55.25
CA ALA A 33 4.18 15.86 -54.07
C ALA A 33 3.61 14.92 -53.01
N SER A 34 4.49 14.18 -52.32
CA SER A 34 4.12 13.57 -51.05
C SER A 34 3.71 14.69 -50.11
N ALA A 35 2.40 14.86 -49.93
CA ALA A 35 1.86 15.78 -48.95
C ALA A 35 2.46 15.41 -47.61
N ALA A 36 3.09 16.39 -46.95
CA ALA A 36 3.48 16.24 -45.57
C ALA A 36 2.23 15.79 -44.79
N ALA A 37 2.33 14.69 -44.05
CA ALA A 37 1.25 14.29 -43.17
C ALA A 37 1.06 15.42 -42.17
N ASP A 38 -0.09 16.10 -42.25
CA ASP A 38 -0.47 17.15 -41.32
C ASP A 38 -0.30 16.62 -39.89
N PRO A 39 0.33 17.37 -38.97
CA PRO A 39 0.39 16.96 -37.58
C PRO A 39 -1.04 16.96 -37.02
N GLN A 40 -1.65 15.76 -37.00
CA GLN A 40 -3.02 15.58 -36.57
C GLN A 40 -3.23 16.23 -35.19
N PRO A 41 -4.19 17.17 -35.04
CA PRO A 41 -4.40 17.87 -33.78
C PRO A 41 -4.67 16.87 -32.65
N ALA A 42 -3.83 16.92 -31.62
CA ALA A 42 -4.04 16.13 -30.42
C ALA A 42 -5.34 16.59 -29.73
N PRO A 43 -6.24 15.69 -29.31
CA PRO A 43 -7.47 16.05 -28.62
C PRO A 43 -7.18 16.41 -27.14
N GLU A 44 -6.59 17.58 -26.90
CA GLU A 44 -6.17 18.05 -25.57
C GLU A 44 -6.82 19.38 -25.12
N THR A 45 -7.64 20.02 -25.97
CA THR A 45 -8.14 21.38 -25.73
C THR A 45 -9.17 21.50 -24.61
N ASP A 46 -10.15 20.59 -24.53
CA ASP A 46 -11.35 20.82 -23.73
C ASP A 46 -11.09 20.78 -22.22
N THR A 47 -10.29 19.82 -21.75
CA THR A 47 -9.93 19.70 -20.32
C THR A 47 -9.10 20.89 -19.85
N THR A 48 -8.18 21.38 -20.69
CA THR A 48 -7.27 22.48 -20.36
C THR A 48 -7.98 23.83 -20.38
N ALA A 49 -8.87 24.04 -21.36
CA ALA A 49 -9.72 25.23 -21.44
C ALA A 49 -10.69 25.31 -20.26
N SER A 50 -11.42 24.21 -19.99
CA SER A 50 -12.36 24.10 -18.85
C SER A 50 -11.66 24.42 -17.53
N SER A 51 -10.54 23.74 -17.23
CA SER A 51 -9.71 23.97 -16.04
C SER A 51 -9.24 25.43 -15.88
N THR A 52 -9.06 26.16 -16.98
CA THR A 52 -8.65 27.56 -16.95
C THR A 52 -9.83 28.49 -16.60
N ILE A 53 -11.02 28.20 -17.13
CA ILE A 53 -12.25 28.94 -16.81
C ILE A 53 -12.61 28.78 -15.32
N GLY A 54 -12.63 27.56 -14.78
CA GLY A 54 -12.96 27.33 -13.38
C GLY A 54 -11.95 27.96 -12.40
N LYS A 55 -10.66 28.00 -12.75
CA LYS A 55 -9.63 28.74 -11.97
C LYS A 55 -9.98 30.23 -11.88
N GLN A 56 -10.35 30.88 -12.97
CA GLN A 56 -10.67 32.31 -12.96
C GLN A 56 -11.98 32.59 -12.21
N ALA A 57 -13.01 31.78 -12.42
CA ALA A 57 -14.28 31.89 -11.70
C ALA A 57 -14.08 31.74 -10.18
N ALA A 58 -13.29 30.76 -9.74
CA ALA A 58 -12.99 30.56 -8.33
C ALA A 58 -12.16 31.71 -7.73
N LYS A 59 -11.18 32.26 -8.45
CA LYS A 59 -10.39 33.43 -8.01
C LYS A 59 -11.25 34.68 -7.83
N LYS A 60 -12.17 34.95 -8.75
CA LYS A 60 -13.16 36.03 -8.62
C LYS A 60 -14.01 35.81 -7.36
N ALA A 61 -14.58 34.62 -7.20
CA ALA A 61 -15.42 34.27 -6.05
C ALA A 61 -14.67 34.32 -4.71
N ALA A 62 -13.39 33.94 -4.66
CA ALA A 62 -12.58 33.99 -3.43
C ALA A 62 -12.30 35.43 -2.97
N ARG A 63 -12.00 36.33 -3.92
CA ARG A 63 -11.83 37.77 -3.65
C ARG A 63 -13.14 38.41 -3.19
N GLU A 64 -14.24 38.13 -3.88
CA GLU A 64 -15.56 38.71 -3.56
C GLU A 64 -16.11 38.22 -2.22
N ARG A 65 -15.78 37.00 -1.79
CA ARG A 65 -16.24 36.40 -0.53
C ARG A 65 -15.24 36.55 0.62
N GLY A 66 -14.04 37.09 0.38
CA GLY A 66 -12.97 37.22 1.38
C GLY A 66 -12.49 35.89 1.99
N ARG A 67 -12.76 34.74 1.35
CA ARG A 67 -12.41 33.40 1.87
C ARG A 67 -11.98 32.44 0.75
N PRO A 68 -11.19 31.39 1.05
CA PRO A 68 -10.79 30.40 0.05
C PRO A 68 -11.99 29.70 -0.61
N VAL A 69 -11.89 29.45 -1.92
CA VAL A 69 -12.90 28.74 -2.72
C VAL A 69 -12.24 27.55 -3.40
N ARG A 70 -12.79 26.34 -3.19
CA ARG A 70 -12.28 25.10 -3.80
C ARG A 70 -12.56 25.09 -5.31
N ILE A 71 -11.62 24.57 -6.10
CA ILE A 71 -11.76 24.43 -7.55
C ILE A 71 -12.08 22.96 -7.86
N ASP A 72 -13.35 22.66 -8.08
CA ASP A 72 -13.83 21.26 -8.19
C ASP A 72 -13.35 20.54 -9.46
N GLU A 73 -13.06 21.28 -10.53
CA GLU A 73 -12.41 20.78 -11.76
C GLU A 73 -10.97 20.30 -11.53
N LEU A 74 -10.30 20.82 -10.49
CA LEU A 74 -8.95 20.45 -10.08
C LEU A 74 -8.96 19.45 -8.91
N LEU A 75 -10.12 18.91 -8.56
CA LEU A 75 -10.23 17.93 -7.47
C LEU A 75 -9.70 16.58 -7.96
N ALA A 76 -8.74 16.02 -7.23
CA ALA A 76 -8.17 14.71 -7.50
C ALA A 76 -8.23 13.80 -6.25
N GLU A 77 -7.87 12.53 -6.41
CA GLU A 77 -7.89 11.54 -5.32
C GLU A 77 -7.04 11.95 -4.11
N GLN A 78 -5.89 12.59 -4.38
CA GLN A 78 -4.85 12.90 -3.39
C GLN A 78 -4.57 14.41 -3.26
N SER A 79 -5.23 15.27 -4.04
CA SER A 79 -5.00 16.71 -4.00
C SER A 79 -6.27 17.54 -4.09
N THR A 80 -6.21 18.71 -3.48
CA THR A 80 -7.28 19.70 -3.45
C THR A 80 -6.67 21.06 -3.75
N THR A 81 -7.25 21.81 -4.69
CA THR A 81 -6.80 23.17 -5.00
C THR A 81 -7.87 24.19 -4.65
N TRP A 82 -7.47 25.27 -3.99
CA TRP A 82 -8.31 26.42 -3.66
C TRP A 82 -7.75 27.68 -4.29
N ALA A 83 -8.65 28.53 -4.78
CA ALA A 83 -8.35 29.93 -5.02
C ALA A 83 -8.41 30.70 -3.71
N MET A 84 -7.39 31.52 -3.46
CA MET A 84 -7.26 32.35 -2.26
C MET A 84 -7.74 33.79 -2.55
N PRO A 85 -8.18 34.56 -1.55
CA PRO A 85 -8.68 35.93 -1.77
C PRO A 85 -7.66 36.89 -2.41
N ASP A 86 -6.38 36.66 -2.13
CA ASP A 86 -5.21 37.37 -2.68
C ASP A 86 -4.88 37.00 -4.15
N GLN A 87 -5.76 36.27 -4.84
CA GLN A 87 -5.59 35.76 -6.20
C GLN A 87 -4.52 34.66 -6.37
N THR A 88 -3.91 34.18 -5.29
CA THR A 88 -3.02 33.00 -5.33
C THR A 88 -3.83 31.70 -5.42
N LEU A 89 -3.14 30.59 -5.72
CA LEU A 89 -3.70 29.25 -5.61
C LEU A 89 -2.96 28.51 -4.50
N LYS A 90 -3.71 27.86 -3.60
CA LYS A 90 -3.17 26.88 -2.65
C LYS A 90 -3.54 25.49 -3.13
N THR A 91 -2.58 24.58 -3.22
CA THR A 91 -2.84 23.15 -3.40
C THR A 91 -2.37 22.41 -2.16
N GLU A 92 -3.24 21.57 -1.60
CA GLU A 92 -2.89 20.59 -0.57
C GLU A 92 -2.76 19.23 -1.24
N LEU A 93 -1.71 18.50 -0.87
CA LEU A 93 -1.36 17.19 -1.40
C LEU A 93 -1.21 16.23 -0.21
N HIS A 94 -1.86 15.07 -0.32
CA HIS A 94 -1.86 14.04 0.71
C HIS A 94 -0.97 12.86 0.26
N ALA A 95 -0.33 12.18 1.21
CA ALA A 95 0.55 11.04 0.94
C ALA A 95 -0.18 9.76 0.46
N GLY A 96 -1.52 9.82 0.39
CA GLY A 96 -2.38 8.77 -0.13
C GLY A 96 -3.72 9.36 -0.56
N PRO A 97 -4.62 8.57 -1.16
CA PRO A 97 -5.93 9.06 -1.56
C PRO A 97 -6.74 9.42 -0.31
N VAL A 98 -7.42 10.57 -0.39
CA VAL A 98 -8.42 11.04 0.60
C VAL A 98 -9.84 10.98 0.05
N ARG A 99 -9.99 10.77 -1.27
CA ARG A 99 -11.28 10.65 -1.95
C ARG A 99 -11.17 9.79 -3.20
N LEU A 100 -12.32 9.33 -3.68
CA LEU A 100 -12.46 8.47 -4.85
C LEU A 100 -13.59 8.98 -5.74
N LYS A 101 -13.45 8.78 -7.05
CA LYS A 101 -14.50 9.11 -8.02
C LYS A 101 -15.28 7.85 -8.35
N HIS A 102 -16.54 7.78 -7.91
CA HIS A 102 -17.45 6.67 -8.16
C HIS A 102 -18.64 7.16 -8.97
N ASN A 103 -18.89 6.57 -10.14
CA ASN A 103 -19.95 6.96 -11.08
C ASN A 103 -19.97 8.48 -11.34
N GLY A 104 -18.81 9.03 -11.72
CA GLY A 104 -18.61 10.46 -11.97
C GLY A 104 -18.56 11.35 -10.71
N THR A 105 -19.03 10.87 -9.56
CA THR A 105 -19.17 11.65 -8.32
C THR A 105 -17.98 11.43 -7.39
N TRP A 106 -17.41 12.51 -6.85
CA TRP A 106 -16.39 12.42 -5.81
C TRP A 106 -17.01 12.06 -4.45
N ARG A 107 -16.39 11.12 -3.73
CA ARG A 107 -16.71 10.78 -2.35
C ARG A 107 -15.42 10.74 -1.54
N ASP A 108 -15.39 11.41 -0.40
CA ASP A 108 -14.27 11.30 0.53
C ASP A 108 -14.21 9.89 1.14
N ILE A 109 -13.02 9.45 1.52
CA ILE A 109 -12.75 8.12 2.05
C ILE A 109 -13.18 8.06 3.52
N ASP A 110 -13.92 7.00 3.86
CA ASP A 110 -14.38 6.69 5.22
C ASP A 110 -14.03 5.21 5.48
N THR A 111 -12.95 5.00 6.25
CA THR A 111 -12.46 3.67 6.61
C THR A 111 -13.26 3.00 7.73
N THR A 112 -14.27 3.67 8.31
CA THR A 112 -15.12 3.10 9.36
C THR A 112 -15.72 1.77 8.92
N LEU A 113 -15.51 0.72 9.72
CA LEU A 113 -16.01 -0.61 9.45
C LEU A 113 -17.51 -0.71 9.70
N ILE A 114 -18.21 -1.34 8.76
CA ILE A 114 -19.62 -1.73 8.85
C ILE A 114 -19.77 -3.22 8.59
N HIS A 115 -20.81 -3.83 9.15
CA HIS A 115 -21.21 -5.19 8.80
C HIS A 115 -21.91 -5.19 7.44
N ASP A 116 -21.44 -6.01 6.51
CA ASP A 116 -22.01 -6.18 5.17
C ASP A 116 -21.79 -7.62 4.71
N GLY A 117 -22.86 -8.34 4.34
CA GLY A 117 -22.78 -9.71 3.82
C GLY A 117 -22.09 -10.74 4.73
N GLY A 118 -22.10 -10.54 6.06
CA GLY A 118 -21.43 -11.42 7.03
C GLY A 118 -19.93 -11.16 7.20
N VAL A 119 -19.39 -10.12 6.57
CA VAL A 119 -18.02 -9.61 6.77
C VAL A 119 -18.07 -8.15 7.23
N LEU A 120 -16.91 -7.63 7.63
CA LEU A 120 -16.69 -6.23 7.96
C LEU A 120 -15.99 -5.54 6.79
N ARG A 121 -16.49 -4.38 6.37
CA ARG A 121 -15.96 -3.60 5.24
C ARG A 121 -15.89 -2.12 5.59
N PRO A 122 -14.88 -1.38 5.10
CA PRO A 122 -14.91 0.09 5.05
C PRO A 122 -16.14 0.58 4.30
N LYS A 123 -16.76 1.69 4.75
CA LYS A 123 -17.85 2.34 4.00
C LYS A 123 -17.38 2.87 2.63
N VAL A 124 -16.21 3.51 2.58
CA VAL A 124 -15.61 4.04 1.35
C VAL A 124 -14.08 3.90 1.42
N ALA A 125 -13.52 2.93 0.69
CA ALA A 125 -12.08 2.75 0.52
C ALA A 125 -11.73 2.37 -0.92
N LYS A 126 -10.47 2.59 -1.33
CA LYS A 126 -9.96 2.23 -2.67
C LYS A 126 -9.67 0.73 -2.76
N ALA A 127 -9.22 0.15 -1.66
CA ALA A 127 -9.04 -1.28 -1.51
C ALA A 127 -10.35 -1.96 -1.09
N ALA A 128 -10.72 -3.02 -1.80
CA ALA A 128 -11.84 -3.88 -1.46
C ALA A 128 -11.43 -4.87 -0.36
N VAL A 129 -11.34 -4.35 0.87
CA VAL A 129 -11.01 -5.10 2.10
C VAL A 129 -12.26 -5.71 2.71
N GLU A 130 -12.18 -7.01 3.02
CA GLU A 130 -13.14 -7.76 3.80
C GLU A 130 -12.43 -8.28 5.06
N ILE A 131 -12.87 -7.90 6.25
CA ILE A 131 -12.41 -8.46 7.53
C ILE A 131 -13.47 -9.45 8.02
N SER A 132 -13.05 -10.57 8.60
CA SER A 132 -13.97 -11.58 9.11
C SER A 132 -14.76 -11.10 10.34
N ALA A 133 -16.03 -11.50 10.44
CA ALA A 133 -16.81 -11.38 11.68
C ALA A 133 -16.51 -12.51 12.69
N GLY A 134 -15.49 -13.33 12.45
CA GLY A 134 -15.10 -14.48 13.27
C GLY A 134 -15.22 -15.83 12.52
N GLY A 135 -14.90 -16.91 13.22
CA GLY A 135 -14.98 -18.28 12.70
C GLY A 135 -13.67 -18.78 12.07
N ALA A 136 -13.79 -19.84 11.27
CA ALA A 136 -12.64 -20.58 10.70
C ALA A 136 -12.25 -20.13 9.28
N GLY A 137 -12.77 -19.01 8.79
CA GLY A 137 -12.41 -18.45 7.47
C GLY A 137 -11.05 -17.75 7.46
N PRO A 138 -10.63 -17.17 6.31
CA PRO A 138 -9.62 -16.12 6.32
C PRO A 138 -10.11 -14.98 7.21
N PHE A 139 -9.24 -14.44 8.07
CA PHE A 139 -9.58 -13.32 8.94
C PHE A 139 -9.66 -12.00 8.17
N LEU A 140 -9.06 -11.98 7.00
CA LEU A 140 -8.92 -10.85 6.12
C LEU A 140 -8.85 -11.34 4.67
N ARG A 141 -9.53 -10.65 3.77
CA ARG A 141 -9.43 -10.83 2.32
C ARG A 141 -9.34 -9.45 1.65
N LEU A 142 -8.40 -9.31 0.72
CA LEU A 142 -8.28 -8.18 -0.20
C LEU A 142 -8.69 -8.66 -1.59
N ARG A 143 -9.76 -8.09 -2.14
CA ARG A 143 -10.21 -8.37 -3.51
C ARG A 143 -9.48 -7.44 -4.48
N HIS A 144 -9.14 -7.99 -5.63
CA HIS A 144 -8.62 -7.26 -6.78
C HIS A 144 -9.53 -7.54 -8.00
N GLY A 145 -9.38 -6.78 -9.08
CA GLY A 145 -10.26 -6.88 -10.25
C GLY A 145 -10.36 -8.29 -10.83
N ASN A 146 -11.44 -8.55 -11.57
CA ASN A 146 -11.67 -9.80 -12.32
C ASN A 146 -11.64 -11.07 -11.44
N GLY A 147 -12.27 -11.01 -10.25
CA GLY A 147 -12.44 -12.15 -9.36
C GLY A 147 -11.18 -12.57 -8.58
N LYS A 148 -10.06 -11.86 -8.74
CA LYS A 148 -8.81 -12.16 -8.03
C LYS A 148 -8.94 -11.81 -6.54
N ALA A 149 -8.35 -12.63 -5.67
CA ALA A 149 -8.32 -12.36 -4.23
C ALA A 149 -7.02 -12.81 -3.56
N PHE A 150 -6.62 -12.07 -2.53
CA PHE A 150 -5.59 -12.40 -1.57
C PHE A 150 -6.25 -12.52 -0.18
N GLY A 151 -6.07 -13.63 0.52
CA GLY A 151 -6.61 -13.88 1.85
C GLY A 151 -5.53 -14.25 2.85
N VAL A 152 -5.73 -13.90 4.11
CA VAL A 152 -4.87 -14.29 5.23
C VAL A 152 -5.70 -15.06 6.25
N ARG A 153 -5.26 -16.27 6.58
CA ARG A 153 -5.91 -17.14 7.57
C ARG A 153 -5.23 -17.04 8.92
N TRP A 154 -6.00 -17.37 9.95
CA TRP A 154 -5.47 -17.70 11.27
C TRP A 154 -5.37 -19.22 11.43
N ALA A 155 -4.43 -19.70 12.24
CA ALA A 155 -4.22 -21.13 12.47
C ALA A 155 -5.32 -21.80 13.32
N LYS A 156 -6.14 -20.99 14.00
CA LYS A 156 -7.28 -21.41 14.82
C LYS A 156 -8.53 -20.65 14.40
N THR A 157 -9.70 -21.20 14.68
CA THR A 157 -10.99 -20.47 14.64
C THR A 157 -10.88 -19.19 15.46
N LEU A 158 -11.28 -18.07 14.88
CA LEU A 158 -11.28 -16.76 15.55
C LEU A 158 -12.61 -16.50 16.27
N PRO A 159 -12.60 -15.76 17.39
CA PRO A 159 -13.82 -15.21 17.98
C PRO A 159 -14.41 -14.11 17.09
N ALA A 160 -15.60 -13.61 17.45
CA ALA A 160 -16.10 -12.36 16.86
C ALA A 160 -15.22 -11.18 17.30
N PRO A 161 -14.84 -10.26 16.39
CA PRO A 161 -14.01 -9.11 16.74
C PRO A 161 -14.80 -8.01 17.43
N ARG A 162 -14.14 -7.24 18.29
CA ARG A 162 -14.61 -5.90 18.70
C ARG A 162 -14.25 -4.90 17.62
N ILE A 163 -15.20 -4.04 17.24
CA ILE A 163 -15.01 -3.01 16.22
C ILE A 163 -14.88 -1.65 16.89
N ASP A 164 -13.92 -0.85 16.45
CA ASP A 164 -13.74 0.55 16.81
C ASP A 164 -13.21 1.31 15.59
N GLY A 165 -13.99 2.25 15.06
CA GLY A 165 -13.65 2.98 13.84
C GLY A 165 -13.34 2.07 12.65
N ASP A 166 -12.10 2.14 12.16
CA ASP A 166 -11.54 1.36 11.05
C ASP A 166 -10.91 0.02 11.47
N THR A 167 -10.98 -0.31 12.77
CA THR A 167 -10.19 -1.36 13.41
C THR A 167 -11.06 -2.47 13.99
N ALA A 168 -10.68 -3.72 13.73
CA ALA A 168 -11.29 -4.93 14.26
C ALA A 168 -10.28 -5.68 15.14
N THR A 169 -10.64 -5.94 16.40
CA THR A 169 -9.80 -6.60 17.40
C THR A 169 -10.34 -7.98 17.77
N PHE A 170 -9.61 -9.03 17.41
CA PHE A 170 -9.88 -10.40 17.80
C PHE A 170 -9.12 -10.72 19.11
N ALA A 171 -9.85 -10.84 20.21
CA ALA A 171 -9.28 -11.01 21.55
C ALA A 171 -8.73 -12.43 21.78
N ASP A 172 -7.64 -12.53 22.55
CA ASP A 172 -7.07 -13.76 23.13
C ASP A 172 -6.78 -14.90 22.12
N VAL A 173 -6.47 -14.53 20.86
CA VAL A 173 -6.18 -15.46 19.77
C VAL A 173 -4.83 -16.19 19.92
N ILE A 174 -3.97 -15.68 20.81
CA ILE A 174 -2.71 -16.29 21.28
C ILE A 174 -2.56 -16.08 22.80
N PRO A 175 -1.68 -16.84 23.48
CA PRO A 175 -1.45 -16.68 24.91
C PRO A 175 -1.06 -15.24 25.28
N GLY A 176 -2.02 -14.50 25.87
CA GLY A 176 -1.82 -13.13 26.32
C GLY A 176 -1.69 -12.08 25.20
N GLY A 177 -2.27 -12.31 24.02
CA GLY A 177 -2.29 -11.31 22.95
C GLY A 177 -3.46 -11.42 21.98
N ASP A 178 -3.70 -10.32 21.28
CA ASP A 178 -4.82 -10.12 20.35
C ASP A 178 -4.32 -9.97 18.91
N LEU A 179 -5.17 -10.27 17.94
CA LEU A 179 -4.98 -9.89 16.54
C LEU A 179 -5.80 -8.63 16.28
N VAL A 180 -5.12 -7.54 15.94
CA VAL A 180 -5.72 -6.27 15.55
C VAL A 180 -5.58 -6.12 14.04
N VAL A 181 -6.68 -5.80 13.36
CA VAL A 181 -6.73 -5.61 11.90
C VAL A 181 -7.33 -4.23 11.65
N THR A 182 -6.59 -3.35 10.98
CA THR A 182 -7.01 -1.98 10.69
C THR A 182 -7.15 -1.83 9.18
N ALA A 183 -8.31 -1.38 8.72
CA ALA A 183 -8.55 -1.11 7.31
C ALA A 183 -8.01 0.27 6.91
N LEU A 184 -7.28 0.33 5.80
CA LEU A 184 -6.70 1.56 5.25
C LEU A 184 -7.38 1.92 3.93
N SER A 185 -7.23 3.17 3.51
CA SER A 185 -7.75 3.66 2.23
C SER A 185 -7.32 2.81 1.03
N THR A 186 -6.09 2.28 1.03
CA THR A 186 -5.47 1.50 -0.05
C THR A 186 -5.11 0.06 0.32
N GLY A 187 -5.51 -0.42 1.51
CA GLY A 187 -5.16 -1.76 1.97
C GLY A 187 -5.54 -2.00 3.42
N PHE A 188 -4.64 -2.62 4.18
CA PHE A 188 -4.86 -2.94 5.59
C PHE A 188 -3.52 -3.01 6.34
N THR A 189 -3.57 -2.99 7.67
CA THR A 189 -2.54 -3.59 8.52
C THR A 189 -3.13 -4.72 9.35
N HIS A 190 -2.26 -5.65 9.75
CA HIS A 190 -2.52 -6.57 10.84
C HIS A 190 -1.35 -6.49 11.81
N ASP A 191 -1.67 -6.53 13.09
CA ASP A 191 -0.73 -6.39 14.20
C ASP A 191 -1.13 -7.39 15.30
N VAL A 192 -0.14 -8.03 15.90
CA VAL A 192 -0.36 -8.97 17.00
C VAL A 192 0.09 -8.29 18.28
N VAL A 193 -0.87 -7.88 19.10
CA VAL A 193 -0.64 -7.03 20.28
C VAL A 193 -0.51 -7.91 21.52
N LEU A 194 0.69 -7.99 22.07
CA LEU A 194 0.98 -8.78 23.28
C LEU A 194 0.78 -7.92 24.55
N ARG A 195 -0.03 -8.41 25.50
CA ARG A 195 -0.21 -7.80 26.83
C ARG A 195 1.03 -7.93 27.72
N LYS A 196 1.88 -8.91 27.47
CA LYS A 196 3.09 -9.22 28.23
C LYS A 196 4.24 -9.59 27.28
N ARG A 197 5.47 -9.30 27.68
CA ARG A 197 6.67 -9.73 26.94
C ARG A 197 6.71 -11.27 26.90
N PRO A 198 6.90 -11.90 25.72
CA PRO A 198 7.02 -13.35 25.64
C PRO A 198 8.32 -13.82 26.32
N THR A 199 8.23 -14.94 27.03
CA THR A 199 9.35 -15.54 27.78
C THR A 199 10.16 -16.54 26.95
N GLY A 200 9.65 -16.95 25.79
CA GLY A 200 10.30 -17.84 24.82
C GLY A 200 10.12 -17.34 23.38
N PRO A 201 10.62 -18.09 22.38
CA PRO A 201 10.44 -17.75 20.97
C PRO A 201 8.95 -17.81 20.60
N LEU A 202 8.45 -16.73 19.97
CA LEU A 202 7.08 -16.64 19.47
C LEU A 202 7.09 -16.80 17.94
N GLU A 203 6.54 -17.91 17.46
CA GLU A 203 6.32 -18.15 16.03
C GLU A 203 4.82 -18.05 15.73
N ILE A 204 4.45 -17.20 14.77
CA ILE A 204 3.06 -17.01 14.33
C ILE A 204 2.98 -17.38 12.86
N ARG A 205 2.19 -18.42 12.55
CA ARG A 205 1.95 -18.86 11.17
C ARG A 205 0.61 -18.32 10.69
N MET A 206 0.66 -17.58 9.60
CA MET A 206 -0.51 -17.04 8.90
C MET A 206 -0.55 -17.63 7.49
N PRO A 207 -1.35 -18.69 7.26
CA PRO A 207 -1.51 -19.26 5.92
C PRO A 207 -2.13 -18.24 4.97
N LEU A 208 -1.70 -18.26 3.70
CA LEU A 208 -2.23 -17.37 2.66
C LEU A 208 -3.18 -18.15 1.75
N GLU A 209 -4.30 -17.53 1.40
CA GLU A 209 -5.22 -17.99 0.36
C GLU A 209 -5.05 -17.10 -0.87
N LEU A 210 -4.80 -17.68 -2.04
CA LEU A 210 -4.63 -16.94 -3.29
C LEU A 210 -5.66 -17.41 -4.31
N THR A 211 -6.27 -16.48 -5.04
CA THR A 211 -7.23 -16.77 -6.11
C THR A 211 -6.86 -15.96 -7.34
N GLY A 212 -6.39 -16.64 -8.39
CA GLY A 212 -5.94 -16.00 -9.64
C GLY A 212 -4.70 -15.10 -9.49
N MET A 213 -3.84 -15.44 -8.51
CA MET A 213 -2.61 -14.73 -8.15
C MET A 213 -1.51 -15.73 -7.77
N LYS A 214 -0.26 -15.34 -8.00
CA LYS A 214 0.96 -16.09 -7.64
C LYS A 214 1.77 -15.29 -6.61
N LEU A 215 2.38 -15.99 -5.67
CA LEU A 215 3.31 -15.40 -4.71
C LEU A 215 4.74 -15.86 -5.03
N ALA A 216 5.58 -14.93 -5.47
CA ALA A 216 7.00 -15.16 -5.69
C ALA A 216 7.83 -14.63 -4.52
N ARG A 217 9.00 -15.24 -4.27
CA ARG A 217 10.03 -14.65 -3.41
C ARG A 217 11.18 -14.16 -4.28
N THR A 218 11.37 -12.85 -4.36
CA THR A 218 12.49 -12.23 -5.08
C THR A 218 13.64 -11.96 -4.13
N ALA A 219 14.86 -12.32 -4.55
CA ALA A 219 16.06 -12.01 -3.81
C ALA A 219 16.47 -10.55 -4.10
N ALA A 220 16.46 -9.70 -3.08
CA ALA A 220 17.18 -8.43 -3.17
C ALA A 220 18.68 -8.74 -3.34
N LYS A 221 19.42 -7.93 -4.11
CA LYS A 221 20.89 -8.10 -4.24
C LYS A 221 21.53 -8.03 -2.85
N GLY A 222 22.21 -9.10 -2.44
CA GLY A 222 22.82 -9.22 -1.10
C GLY A 222 21.93 -9.80 0.02
N ALA A 223 20.69 -10.23 -0.29
CA ALA A 223 19.81 -10.88 0.68
C ALA A 223 20.38 -12.23 1.18
N LYS A 224 20.35 -12.48 2.49
CA LYS A 224 20.64 -13.82 3.06
C LYS A 224 19.48 -14.77 2.81
N ARG A 225 19.73 -16.08 2.95
CA ARG A 225 18.71 -17.14 2.84
C ARG A 225 17.55 -16.89 3.83
N GLY A 226 16.42 -16.40 3.31
CA GLY A 226 15.24 -16.02 4.10
C GLY A 226 14.83 -14.55 3.94
N GLU A 227 15.75 -13.67 3.51
CA GLU A 227 15.58 -12.22 3.41
C GLU A 227 15.12 -11.76 2.00
N GLY A 228 14.30 -12.56 1.33
CA GLY A 228 13.73 -12.21 0.02
C GLY A 228 12.40 -11.46 0.15
N ARG A 229 12.18 -10.42 -0.66
CA ARG A 229 10.89 -9.74 -0.77
C ARG A 229 9.84 -10.72 -1.28
N LEU A 230 8.61 -10.56 -0.83
CA LEU A 230 7.47 -11.33 -1.33
C LEU A 230 6.69 -10.46 -2.30
N GLU A 231 6.54 -10.93 -3.54
CA GLU A 231 5.85 -10.24 -4.62
C GLU A 231 4.61 -11.03 -5.01
N LEU A 232 3.48 -10.35 -5.03
CA LEU A 232 2.18 -10.89 -5.40
C LEU A 232 1.90 -10.45 -6.83
N THR A 233 1.95 -11.39 -7.77
CA THR A 233 1.67 -11.14 -9.19
C THR A 233 0.33 -11.76 -9.59
N ASP A 234 -0.22 -11.30 -10.70
CA ASP A 234 -1.31 -12.00 -11.36
C ASP A 234 -0.79 -13.21 -12.18
N GLU A 235 -1.71 -13.90 -12.86
CA GLU A 235 -1.38 -15.05 -13.70
C GLU A 235 -0.47 -14.72 -14.90
N ALA A 236 -0.56 -13.49 -15.42
CA ALA A 236 0.23 -12.98 -16.53
C ALA A 236 1.59 -12.40 -16.08
N GLY A 237 1.85 -12.34 -14.78
CA GLY A 237 3.10 -11.83 -14.19
C GLY A 237 3.08 -10.34 -13.86
N ALA A 238 1.94 -9.65 -13.99
CA ALA A 238 1.81 -8.25 -13.57
C ALA A 238 1.83 -8.15 -12.04
N LEU A 239 2.63 -7.23 -11.49
CA LEU A 239 2.74 -7.01 -10.05
C LEU A 239 1.46 -6.37 -9.50
N ILE A 240 0.75 -7.09 -8.62
CA ILE A 240 -0.44 -6.60 -7.90
C ILE A 240 -0.02 -5.87 -6.62
N GLY A 241 1.02 -6.37 -5.94
CA GLY A 241 1.53 -5.75 -4.72
C GLY A 241 2.76 -6.44 -4.15
N GLU A 242 3.43 -5.75 -3.23
CA GLU A 242 4.59 -6.27 -2.52
C GLU A 242 4.22 -6.46 -1.04
N LEU A 243 4.55 -7.62 -0.47
CA LEU A 243 4.51 -7.84 0.97
C LEU A 243 5.90 -7.45 1.50
N PRO A 244 6.05 -6.31 2.20
CA PRO A 244 7.34 -5.89 2.72
C PRO A 244 7.80 -6.91 3.76
N THR A 245 9.05 -7.35 3.65
CA THR A 245 9.70 -8.15 4.70
C THR A 245 9.92 -7.28 5.94
N ARG A 246 8.91 -7.23 6.82
CA ARG A 246 9.05 -6.52 8.09
C ARG A 246 10.19 -7.17 8.87
N ARG A 247 11.29 -6.44 9.07
CA ARG A 247 12.03 -6.56 10.33
C ARG A 247 11.02 -6.09 11.40
N CYS A 248 10.65 -6.95 12.34
CA CYS A 248 9.79 -6.53 13.45
C CYS A 248 10.44 -5.31 14.10
N GLY A 249 9.75 -4.18 14.08
CA GLY A 249 10.26 -2.94 14.63
C GLY A 249 10.59 -3.12 16.11
N THR A 250 11.58 -2.36 16.60
CA THR A 250 11.79 -2.27 18.05
C THR A 250 10.47 -1.88 18.71
N PRO A 251 10.04 -2.56 19.79
CA PRO A 251 8.76 -2.26 20.42
C PRO A 251 8.77 -0.80 20.86
N ARG A 252 7.85 0.00 20.29
CA ARG A 252 7.62 1.39 20.71
C ARG A 252 6.97 1.32 22.09
N LEU A 253 7.80 1.22 23.13
CA LEU A 253 7.42 1.52 24.50
C LEU A 253 6.72 2.87 24.49
N SER A 254 5.46 2.91 24.91
CA SER A 254 4.71 4.14 25.13
C SER A 254 5.29 4.85 26.36
N SER A 255 6.41 5.53 26.16
CA SER A 255 6.88 6.53 27.10
C SER A 255 5.82 7.62 27.17
N ARG A 256 5.00 7.57 28.22
CA ARG A 256 4.24 8.74 28.66
C ARG A 256 5.23 9.90 28.79
N PRO A 257 4.92 11.10 28.30
CA PRO A 257 5.83 12.23 28.45
C PRO A 257 6.09 12.45 29.94
N THR A 258 7.35 12.31 30.34
CA THR A 258 7.79 12.71 31.68
C THR A 258 7.64 14.23 31.75
N PRO A 259 6.93 14.79 32.75
CA PRO A 259 6.84 16.23 32.88
C PRO A 259 8.26 16.82 33.04
N ALA A 260 8.58 17.82 32.22
CA ALA A 260 9.88 18.47 32.26
C ALA A 260 10.08 19.16 33.63
N GLY A 261 11.12 18.77 34.37
CA GLY A 261 11.38 19.31 35.70
C GLY A 261 12.50 18.65 36.50
N ALA A 262 12.84 17.38 36.21
CA ALA A 262 13.93 16.69 36.88
C ALA A 262 15.32 17.05 36.29
N ARG A 263 15.94 18.12 36.80
CA ARG A 263 17.33 18.50 36.50
C ARG A 263 18.29 17.42 37.04
N TRP A 264 18.77 16.52 36.19
CA TRP A 264 19.77 15.52 36.56
C TRP A 264 21.18 16.11 36.44
N SER A 265 21.93 16.13 37.55
CA SER A 265 23.34 16.51 37.55
C SER A 265 24.20 15.23 37.44
N PRO A 266 25.12 15.13 36.46
CA PRO A 266 25.99 13.96 36.36
C PRO A 266 27.04 13.97 37.50
N PRO A 267 27.35 12.81 38.12
CA PRO A 267 28.47 12.70 39.03
C PRO A 267 29.81 12.91 38.29
N ARG A 268 30.77 13.48 39.01
CA ARG A 268 32.06 13.96 38.50
C ARG A 268 32.94 12.81 38.00
N SER A 269 33.63 13.02 36.88
CA SER A 269 34.53 12.04 36.28
C SER A 269 35.81 11.83 37.09
N SER A 270 36.20 10.58 37.29
CA SER A 270 37.57 10.19 37.67
C SER A 270 38.22 9.45 36.50
N LYS A 271 39.32 9.98 35.98
CA LYS A 271 40.10 9.34 34.91
C LYS A 271 40.84 8.12 35.48
N SER A 272 40.76 6.98 34.80
CA SER A 272 41.85 5.99 34.77
C SER A 272 41.80 5.26 33.43
N ALA A 273 42.92 4.67 33.04
CA ALA A 273 43.26 4.42 31.64
C ALA A 273 43.22 2.94 31.23
N ALA A 274 43.16 2.78 29.90
CA ALA A 274 43.76 1.71 29.11
C ALA A 274 43.12 0.31 29.08
N SER A 275 43.43 -0.32 27.94
CA SER A 275 43.54 -1.76 27.69
C SER A 275 42.34 -2.53 27.14
N ARG A 276 42.71 -3.45 26.24
CA ARG A 276 41.84 -4.29 25.40
C ARG A 276 41.59 -5.62 26.11
N CYS A 277 40.37 -6.17 25.98
CA CYS A 277 40.05 -7.61 25.87
C CYS A 277 38.54 -7.69 25.58
N TRP A 278 38.03 -8.48 24.62
CA TRP A 278 37.95 -9.94 24.55
C TRP A 278 37.11 -10.61 25.66
N TYR A 279 36.00 -11.20 25.20
CA TYR A 279 35.29 -12.38 25.73
C TYR A 279 34.35 -12.27 26.96
N CYS A 280 33.53 -13.31 27.07
CA CYS A 280 32.29 -13.48 27.83
C CYS A 280 32.30 -13.22 29.35
N ALA A 281 31.20 -12.62 29.84
CA ALA A 281 30.45 -13.00 31.05
C ALA A 281 29.02 -12.43 30.88
N ARG A 282 27.89 -13.11 31.12
CA ARG A 282 27.39 -13.87 32.28
C ARG A 282 27.28 -13.02 33.56
N MET A 283 26.15 -13.21 34.26
CA MET A 283 25.76 -12.65 35.58
C MET A 283 25.09 -11.26 35.58
N PRO A 284 24.37 -10.90 36.67
CA PRO A 284 23.91 -11.74 37.79
C PRO A 284 22.39 -11.84 37.91
N ALA A 285 21.93 -12.91 38.55
CA ALA A 285 20.64 -12.89 39.24
C ALA A 285 20.84 -12.28 40.64
N SER A 286 20.27 -11.10 40.92
CA SER A 286 19.80 -10.75 42.29
C SER A 286 19.10 -9.39 42.42
N TRP A 287 17.86 -9.44 42.93
CA TRP A 287 17.26 -8.49 43.91
C TRP A 287 16.98 -7.01 43.48
N PRO A 288 16.14 -6.25 44.23
CA PRO A 288 15.40 -6.61 45.44
C PRO A 288 13.86 -6.55 45.31
N THR A 289 13.19 -7.31 46.18
CA THR A 289 11.76 -7.25 46.48
C THR A 289 11.43 -6.09 47.44
N ARG A 290 10.53 -5.17 47.04
CA ARG A 290 9.63 -4.44 47.97
C ARG A 290 8.30 -4.10 47.29
N PRO A 291 7.15 -4.26 47.96
CA PRO A 291 5.85 -3.86 47.44
C PRO A 291 5.58 -2.36 47.70
N CYS A 292 5.07 -1.65 46.69
CA CYS A 292 4.49 -0.32 46.87
C CYS A 292 2.96 -0.42 46.96
N THR A 293 2.45 -0.64 48.16
CA THR A 293 1.08 -0.33 48.54
C THR A 293 0.96 1.17 48.84
N THR A 294 0.12 1.91 48.09
CA THR A 294 -0.56 3.16 48.48
C THR A 294 -1.60 3.44 47.40
N ARG A 295 -2.88 3.08 47.60
CA ARG A 295 -3.95 3.88 48.23
C ARG A 295 -4.49 4.98 47.30
N CYS A 296 -5.75 4.83 46.88
CA CYS A 296 -6.49 5.81 46.08
C CYS A 296 -6.66 7.14 46.83
N ALA A 297 -6.57 8.25 46.10
CA ALA A 297 -7.05 9.56 46.54
C ALA A 297 -7.86 10.21 45.41
N SER A 298 -9.11 10.54 45.67
CA SER A 298 -9.99 11.28 44.73
C SER A 298 -9.55 12.73 44.61
N ILE A 299 -9.53 13.29 43.40
CA ILE A 299 -9.35 14.73 43.19
C ILE A 299 -10.61 15.30 42.52
N ARG A 300 -11.14 16.37 43.12
CA ARG A 300 -12.33 17.11 42.67
C ARG A 300 -11.93 18.11 41.59
N GLY A 301 -12.78 18.34 40.60
CA GLY A 301 -12.53 19.33 39.55
C GLY A 301 -12.65 20.79 40.06
N PRO A 302 -11.92 21.75 39.46
CA PRO A 302 -12.07 23.17 39.76
C PRO A 302 -13.33 23.77 39.10
N ARG A 303 -13.89 24.79 39.75
CA ARG A 303 -15.05 25.57 39.26
C ARG A 303 -14.60 26.70 38.33
N TRP A 304 -15.50 27.11 37.45
CA TRP A 304 -15.39 28.31 36.63
C TRP A 304 -15.45 29.60 37.46
N ARG A 305 -14.71 30.61 37.01
CA ARG A 305 -14.97 32.05 37.17
C ARG A 305 -14.64 32.72 35.84
#